data_AF-A0A340YEF0-F1
#
_entry.id   AF-A0A340YEF0-F1
#
_cell.length_a   1.000
_cell.length_b   1.000
_cell.length_c   1.000
_cell.angle_alpha   90.00
_cell.angle_beta   90.00
_cell.angle_gamma   90.00
#
_symmetry.space_group_name_H-M   'P 1'
#
loop_
_entity.id
_entity.type
_entity.pdbx_description
1 polymer ?
#
loop_
_entity_poly.entity_id
_entity_poly.type
_entity_poly.pdbx_seq_one_letter_code
_entity_poly.pdbx_strand_id
1 'polypeptide(L)'
;MSHCSGYSDPSSFAEDGPEVLNEEGTQEDLEYKLKGFIDLTLDKSAKTRQAALEGIKNVLASKMLYEFILERRMTLTDSIERCLKKGKGDEQRAAAALASVLCIQLGPGIESEEVLKTLGPILKKIICDGTASIQARQTCATCFAVCCFIATDDITELYSTLQCLENIFTKSYLKEKDTNVVCSTPTTALHISSLLVWTLLLTICPINEVKKKLEVHFHKLPSLLSSDDVNMRIAAGESLALLFELARGIESDFFYEDMESLTQMLRALATDGNKHRAKVDKRKQRSVFRDILRAVEERDFPTETVKFGPERMYIDCWVKKHTYDTFKEVLGSGMQYHLQSNEFLRNVFELGPPVMLDAATLKTMKISRFERHLYNSAAFKARTKARSKCRDKRADVGEF
;
A
#
# COMPACT_ATOMS: atom_id res chain seq x y z
N MET A 1 41.89 12.35 -24.68
CA MET A 1 42.27 11.47 -23.56
C MET A 1 41.29 11.69 -22.43
N SER A 2 40.42 10.72 -22.18
CA SER A 2 39.35 10.79 -21.17
C SER A 2 39.56 9.64 -20.21
N HIS A 3 39.77 9.98 -18.94
CA HIS A 3 39.96 9.03 -17.85
C HIS A 3 38.66 8.26 -17.61
N CYS A 4 38.64 6.98 -17.99
CA CYS A 4 37.64 6.03 -17.54
C CYS A 4 37.87 5.74 -16.05
N SER A 5 37.03 6.28 -15.18
CA SER A 5 36.96 5.86 -13.77
C SER A 5 36.20 4.54 -13.69
N GLY A 6 36.96 3.44 -13.69
CA GLY A 6 36.49 2.15 -13.21
C GLY A 6 36.31 2.21 -11.71
N TYR A 7 35.06 2.11 -11.24
CA TYR A 7 34.80 1.72 -9.86
C TYR A 7 34.60 0.21 -9.82
N SER A 8 35.64 -0.45 -9.32
CA SER A 8 35.73 -1.84 -8.93
C SER A 8 34.71 -2.18 -7.82
N ASP A 9 34.04 -3.32 -7.99
CA ASP A 9 33.21 -3.97 -6.97
C ASP A 9 34.00 -4.19 -5.66
N PRO A 10 33.43 -3.92 -4.48
CA PRO A 10 34.03 -4.36 -3.24
C PRO A 10 33.80 -5.86 -3.03
N SER A 11 34.89 -6.51 -2.62
CA SER A 11 35.05 -7.86 -2.07
C SER A 11 33.78 -8.57 -1.58
N SER A 12 33.63 -9.80 -2.08
CA SER A 12 32.74 -10.85 -1.57
C SER A 12 32.90 -11.05 -0.07
N PHE A 13 31.90 -10.62 0.69
CA PHE A 13 31.69 -11.13 2.04
C PHE A 13 31.34 -12.61 1.97
N ALA A 14 31.99 -13.41 2.81
CA ALA A 14 31.68 -14.81 3.01
C ALA A 14 30.20 -14.94 3.43
N GLU A 15 29.44 -15.65 2.62
CA GLU A 15 28.04 -15.99 2.87
C GLU A 15 28.05 -17.29 3.67
N ASP A 16 28.23 -17.19 4.99
CA ASP A 16 27.87 -18.29 5.89
C ASP A 16 26.37 -18.53 5.72
N GLY A 17 26.03 -19.70 5.17
CA GLY A 17 24.65 -20.12 4.98
C GLY A 17 23.96 -20.34 6.33
N PRO A 18 22.65 -20.08 6.44
CA PRO A 18 21.93 -20.36 7.67
C PRO A 18 21.94 -21.88 7.93
N GLU A 19 22.47 -22.27 9.08
CA GLU A 19 22.36 -23.61 9.65
C GLU A 19 20.88 -23.95 9.89
N VAL A 20 20.42 -25.07 9.34
CA VAL A 20 19.03 -25.58 9.46
C VAL A 20 18.83 -26.32 10.79
N LEU A 21 19.38 -25.77 11.89
CA LEU A 21 19.34 -26.40 13.21
C LEU A 21 18.80 -25.42 14.26
N ASN A 22 17.53 -24.97 14.12
CA ASN A 22 16.70 -24.51 15.26
C ASN A 22 15.27 -24.02 14.92
N GLU A 23 14.71 -24.27 13.74
CA GLU A 23 13.46 -23.58 13.32
C GLU A 23 12.27 -23.82 14.25
N GLU A 24 12.04 -25.05 14.72
CA GLU A 24 10.96 -25.37 15.68
C GLU A 24 11.16 -24.71 17.05
N GLY A 25 12.37 -24.79 17.62
CA GLY A 25 12.71 -24.12 18.89
C GLY A 25 12.57 -22.58 18.79
N THR A 26 12.91 -22.00 17.63
CA THR A 26 12.71 -20.56 17.40
C THR A 26 11.25 -20.16 17.25
N GLN A 27 10.36 -21.07 16.83
CA GLN A 27 8.93 -20.79 16.74
C GLN A 27 8.26 -20.89 18.12
N GLU A 28 8.56 -21.92 18.90
CA GLU A 28 8.03 -22.06 20.27
C GLU A 28 8.43 -20.89 21.16
N ASP A 29 9.70 -20.47 21.11
CA ASP A 29 10.19 -19.28 21.84
C ASP A 29 9.45 -18.00 21.43
N LEU A 30 9.13 -17.89 20.14
CA LEU A 30 8.42 -16.75 19.60
C LEU A 30 6.94 -16.74 20.01
N GLU A 31 6.28 -17.89 20.01
CA GLU A 31 4.91 -18.05 20.52
C GLU A 31 4.84 -17.81 22.04
N TYR A 32 5.84 -18.27 22.79
CA TYR A 32 5.95 -17.97 24.23
C TYR A 32 6.05 -16.46 24.47
N LYS A 33 6.89 -15.77 23.70
CA LYS A 33 7.01 -14.31 23.75
C LYS A 33 5.69 -13.62 23.37
N LEU A 34 4.97 -14.11 22.38
CA LEU A 34 3.66 -13.58 21.98
C LEU A 34 2.62 -13.75 23.09
N LYS A 35 2.57 -14.90 23.77
CA LYS A 35 1.71 -15.12 24.94
C LYS A 35 1.98 -14.06 26.02
N GLY A 36 3.25 -13.80 26.33
CA GLY A 36 3.65 -12.74 27.25
C GLY A 36 3.19 -11.35 26.80
N PHE A 37 3.27 -11.02 25.51
CA PHE A 37 2.71 -9.75 25.03
C PHE A 37 1.18 -9.69 25.13
N ILE A 38 0.47 -10.78 24.86
CA ILE A 38 -0.99 -10.84 25.01
C ILE A 38 -1.38 -10.53 26.47
N ASP A 39 -0.69 -11.12 27.44
CA ASP A 39 -0.93 -10.84 28.86
C ASP A 39 -0.69 -9.35 29.21
N LEU A 40 0.38 -8.76 28.67
CA LEU A 40 0.73 -7.36 28.88
C LEU A 40 -0.27 -6.38 28.24
N THR A 41 -1.14 -6.83 27.33
CA THR A 41 -2.25 -5.98 26.86
C THR A 41 -3.26 -5.68 27.97
N LEU A 42 -3.29 -6.47 29.05
CA LEU A 42 -4.17 -6.26 30.21
C LEU A 42 -3.52 -5.38 31.29
N ASP A 43 -2.27 -4.92 31.09
CA ASP A 43 -1.51 -4.19 32.10
C ASP A 43 -2.16 -2.84 32.48
N LYS A 44 -1.94 -2.39 33.71
CA LYS A 44 -2.48 -1.10 34.20
C LYS A 44 -1.88 0.09 33.46
N SER A 45 -0.62 0.00 33.05
CA SER A 45 0.11 1.05 32.33
C SER A 45 -0.25 1.09 30.85
N ALA A 46 -0.73 2.24 30.37
CA ALA A 46 -1.04 2.46 28.96
C ALA A 46 0.19 2.28 28.04
N LYS A 47 1.37 2.70 28.50
CA LYS A 47 2.62 2.56 27.76
C LYS A 47 3.02 1.08 27.60
N THR A 48 2.78 0.27 28.63
CA THR A 48 3.03 -1.18 28.59
C THR A 48 2.09 -1.86 27.62
N ARG A 49 0.78 -1.53 27.67
CA ARG A 49 -0.21 -2.04 26.70
C ARG A 49 0.13 -1.66 25.26
N GLN A 50 0.51 -0.40 25.03
CA GLN A 50 0.95 0.06 23.71
C GLN A 50 2.14 -0.75 23.18
N ALA A 51 3.20 -0.89 23.99
CA ALA A 51 4.39 -1.64 23.59
C ALA A 51 4.08 -3.13 23.31
N ALA A 52 3.16 -3.72 24.08
CA ALA A 52 2.69 -5.08 23.86
C ALA A 52 1.95 -5.21 22.52
N LEU A 53 1.00 -4.30 22.21
CA LEU A 53 0.27 -4.28 20.94
C LEU A 53 1.22 -4.13 19.74
N GLU A 54 2.20 -3.21 19.84
CA GLU A 54 3.22 -3.03 18.81
C GLU A 54 4.11 -4.27 18.65
N GLY A 55 4.47 -4.91 19.76
CA GLY A 55 5.22 -6.16 19.79
C GLY A 55 4.50 -7.28 19.04
N ILE A 56 3.22 -7.51 19.34
CA ILE A 56 2.38 -8.49 18.64
C ILE A 56 2.30 -8.11 17.16
N LYS A 57 1.96 -6.86 16.82
CA LYS A 57 1.82 -6.40 15.44
C LYS A 57 3.08 -6.62 14.62
N ASN A 58 4.26 -6.33 15.17
CA ASN A 58 5.53 -6.49 14.47
C ASN A 58 5.86 -7.96 14.19
N VAL A 59 5.55 -8.85 15.14
CA VAL A 59 5.72 -10.30 14.94
C VAL A 59 4.75 -10.81 13.88
N LEU A 60 3.46 -10.46 13.98
CA LEU A 60 2.46 -10.86 12.99
C LEU A 60 2.70 -10.24 11.60
N ALA A 61 3.34 -9.08 11.51
CA ALA A 61 3.69 -8.51 10.20
C ALA A 61 4.87 -9.25 9.55
N SER A 62 5.74 -9.89 10.34
CA SER A 62 6.99 -10.49 9.84
C SER A 62 6.92 -12.00 9.65
N LYS A 63 5.96 -12.69 10.26
CA LYS A 63 5.79 -14.15 10.19
C LYS A 63 4.31 -14.53 10.09
N MET A 64 4.03 -15.63 9.40
CA MET A 64 2.72 -16.27 9.35
C MET A 64 2.57 -17.20 10.56
N LEU A 65 1.53 -16.97 11.36
CA LEU A 65 1.27 -17.65 12.63
C LEU A 65 -0.21 -18.01 12.74
N TYR A 66 -0.74 -18.61 11.68
CA TYR A 66 -2.18 -18.83 11.50
C TYR A 66 -2.81 -19.63 12.66
N GLU A 67 -2.26 -20.81 12.99
CA GLU A 67 -2.77 -21.65 14.08
C GLU A 67 -2.76 -20.92 15.44
N PHE A 68 -1.63 -20.28 15.77
CA PHE A 68 -1.48 -19.52 17.01
C PHE A 68 -2.55 -18.42 17.14
N ILE A 69 -2.82 -17.71 16.06
CA ILE A 69 -3.83 -16.65 15.98
C ILE A 69 -5.22 -17.25 16.08
N LEU A 70 -5.51 -18.31 15.31
CA LEU A 70 -6.83 -18.93 15.23
C LEU A 70 -7.29 -19.41 16.61
N GLU A 71 -6.42 -20.05 17.38
CA GLU A 71 -6.68 -20.49 18.76
C GLU A 71 -6.96 -19.33 19.74
N ARG A 72 -6.44 -18.12 19.45
CA ARG A 72 -6.46 -16.96 20.37
C ARG A 72 -7.22 -15.76 19.81
N ARG A 73 -7.93 -15.94 18.70
CA ARG A 73 -8.58 -14.85 17.96
C ARG A 73 -9.51 -14.02 18.83
N MET A 74 -10.28 -14.67 19.71
CA MET A 74 -11.19 -13.99 20.64
C MET A 74 -10.42 -13.15 21.65
N THR A 75 -9.41 -13.73 22.30
CA THR A 75 -8.57 -13.01 23.27
C THR A 75 -7.83 -11.82 22.65
N LEU A 76 -7.31 -11.99 21.43
CA LEU A 76 -6.66 -10.92 20.68
C LEU A 76 -7.66 -9.81 20.35
N THR A 77 -8.86 -10.18 19.88
CA THR A 77 -9.92 -9.23 19.53
C THR A 77 -10.39 -8.46 20.75
N ASP A 78 -10.66 -9.12 21.88
CA ASP A 78 -11.05 -8.49 23.15
C ASP A 78 -9.98 -7.51 23.66
N SER A 79 -8.70 -7.90 23.50
CA SER A 79 -7.57 -7.06 23.90
C SER A 79 -7.49 -5.78 23.08
N ILE A 80 -7.62 -5.92 21.75
CA ILE A 80 -7.68 -4.80 20.80
C ILE A 80 -8.90 -3.92 21.09
N GLU A 81 -10.08 -4.52 21.24
CA GLU A 81 -11.36 -3.83 21.49
C GLU A 81 -11.26 -2.93 22.72
N ARG A 82 -10.74 -3.47 23.82
CA ARG A 82 -10.53 -2.73 25.06
C ARG A 82 -9.55 -1.58 24.88
N CYS A 83 -8.41 -1.79 24.21
CA CYS A 83 -7.42 -0.75 23.96
C CYS A 83 -7.95 0.35 23.03
N LEU A 84 -8.82 0.01 22.07
CA LEU A 84 -9.53 0.99 21.25
C LEU A 84 -10.55 1.81 22.06
N LYS A 85 -11.34 1.14 22.92
CA LYS A 85 -12.39 1.78 23.74
C LYS A 85 -11.83 2.66 24.86
N LYS A 86 -10.85 2.15 25.60
CA LYS A 86 -10.31 2.79 26.83
C LYS A 86 -9.00 3.52 26.61
N GLY A 87 -8.19 3.08 25.65
CA GLY A 87 -6.94 3.73 25.30
C GLY A 87 -7.14 5.07 24.59
N LYS A 88 -6.04 5.79 24.39
CA LYS A 88 -6.00 7.08 23.68
C LYS A 88 -4.74 7.18 22.84
N GLY A 89 -4.78 7.99 21.78
CA GLY A 89 -3.59 8.36 21.01
C GLY A 89 -2.84 7.14 20.46
N ASP A 90 -1.60 6.95 20.90
CA ASP A 90 -0.71 5.89 20.41
C ASP A 90 -1.20 4.49 20.76
N GLU A 91 -1.90 4.31 21.89
CA GLU A 91 -2.48 3.00 22.25
C GLU A 91 -3.59 2.59 21.26
N GLN A 92 -4.48 3.53 20.88
CA GLN A 92 -5.51 3.27 19.87
C GLN A 92 -4.88 3.01 18.50
N ARG A 93 -3.80 3.73 18.18
CA ARG A 93 -3.04 3.55 16.94
C ARG A 93 -2.45 2.14 16.86
N ALA A 94 -1.78 1.69 17.92
CA ALA A 94 -1.19 0.36 18.01
C ALA A 94 -2.27 -0.74 17.92
N ALA A 95 -3.41 -0.55 18.59
CA ALA A 95 -4.52 -1.51 18.56
C ALA A 95 -5.13 -1.63 17.15
N ALA A 96 -5.39 -0.51 16.47
CA ALA A 96 -5.92 -0.52 15.09
C ALA A 96 -4.92 -1.12 14.09
N ALA A 97 -3.62 -0.83 14.24
CA ALA A 97 -2.59 -1.43 13.40
C ALA A 97 -2.51 -2.95 13.61
N LEU A 98 -2.60 -3.43 14.86
CA LEU A 98 -2.65 -4.85 15.17
C LEU A 98 -3.88 -5.53 14.55
N ALA A 99 -5.06 -4.91 14.65
CA ALA A 99 -6.29 -5.44 14.05
C ALA A 99 -6.17 -5.63 12.53
N SER A 100 -5.48 -4.70 11.84
CA SER A 100 -5.26 -4.79 10.39
C SER A 100 -4.43 -6.02 10.04
N VAL A 101 -3.31 -6.23 10.76
CA VAL A 101 -2.42 -7.38 10.53
C VAL A 101 -3.09 -8.70 10.94
N LEU A 102 -3.90 -8.68 12.00
CA LEU A 102 -4.70 -9.81 12.44
C LEU A 102 -5.65 -10.28 11.32
N CYS A 103 -6.45 -9.39 10.74
CA CYS A 103 -7.34 -9.75 9.63
C CYS A 103 -6.57 -10.19 8.37
N ILE A 104 -5.41 -9.57 8.07
CA ILE A 104 -4.57 -10.01 6.93
C ILE A 104 -4.11 -11.46 7.09
N GLN A 105 -3.79 -11.91 8.31
CA GLN A 105 -3.39 -13.29 8.55
C GLN A 105 -4.57 -14.26 8.57
N LEU A 106 -5.69 -13.86 9.18
CA LEU A 106 -6.90 -14.68 9.21
C LEU A 106 -7.50 -14.88 7.81
N GLY A 107 -7.38 -13.87 6.93
CA GLY A 107 -7.96 -13.90 5.59
C GLY A 107 -9.48 -13.74 5.59
N PRO A 108 -10.14 -13.89 4.43
CA PRO A 108 -11.60 -13.84 4.33
C PRO A 108 -12.21 -15.05 5.01
N GLY A 109 -13.28 -14.84 5.80
CA GLY A 109 -13.96 -15.90 6.54
C GLY A 109 -14.64 -15.38 7.81
N ILE A 110 -15.34 -16.30 8.48
CA ILE A 110 -16.14 -16.02 9.68
C ILE A 110 -15.27 -15.40 10.77
N GLU A 111 -14.00 -15.82 10.86
CA GLU A 111 -13.04 -15.34 11.84
C GLU A 111 -12.78 -13.85 11.69
N SER A 112 -12.47 -13.37 10.48
CA SER A 112 -12.25 -11.94 10.23
C SER A 112 -13.54 -11.15 10.27
N GLU A 113 -14.68 -11.75 9.89
CA GLU A 113 -16.00 -11.12 10.02
C GLU A 113 -16.33 -10.81 11.48
N GLU A 114 -16.07 -11.74 12.40
CA GLU A 114 -16.29 -11.51 13.84
C GLU A 114 -15.41 -10.38 14.38
N VAL A 115 -14.16 -10.29 13.92
CA VAL A 115 -13.28 -9.15 14.24
C VAL A 115 -13.89 -7.85 13.74
N LEU A 116 -14.34 -7.80 12.48
CA LEU A 116 -14.92 -6.59 11.89
C LEU A 116 -16.23 -6.19 12.57
N LYS A 117 -17.14 -7.13 12.84
CA LYS A 117 -18.40 -6.89 13.57
C LYS A 117 -18.14 -6.32 14.97
N THR A 118 -17.09 -6.78 15.64
CA THR A 118 -16.72 -6.32 17.00
C THR A 118 -16.05 -4.94 16.97
N LEU A 119 -15.08 -4.74 16.08
CA LEU A 119 -14.22 -3.56 16.08
C LEU A 119 -14.76 -2.41 15.21
N GLY A 120 -15.48 -2.71 14.13
CA GLY A 120 -16.00 -1.77 13.15
C GLY A 120 -16.77 -0.58 13.75
N PRO A 121 -17.76 -0.80 14.64
CA PRO A 121 -18.47 0.30 15.29
C PRO A 121 -17.56 1.22 16.13
N ILE A 122 -16.52 0.64 16.75
CA ILE A 122 -15.56 1.38 17.59
C ILE A 122 -14.62 2.19 16.71
N LEU A 123 -14.11 1.59 15.63
CA LEU A 123 -13.27 2.26 14.64
C LEU A 123 -14.02 3.44 14.02
N LYS A 124 -15.26 3.23 13.55
CA LYS A 124 -16.13 4.28 13.02
C LYS A 124 -16.30 5.43 14.01
N LYS A 125 -16.56 5.12 15.28
CA LYS A 125 -16.68 6.12 16.34
C LYS A 125 -15.40 6.95 16.50
N ILE A 126 -14.23 6.31 16.53
CA ILE A 126 -12.95 7.00 16.66
C ILE A 126 -12.67 7.86 15.43
N ILE A 127 -12.86 7.35 14.22
CA ILE A 127 -12.65 8.08 12.95
C ILE A 127 -13.46 9.38 12.92
N CYS A 128 -14.73 9.32 13.37
CA CYS A 128 -15.63 10.45 13.40
C CYS A 128 -15.46 11.39 14.61
N ASP A 129 -14.72 10.98 15.65
CA ASP A 129 -14.48 11.78 16.85
C ASP A 129 -13.45 12.89 16.57
N GLY A 130 -13.92 14.14 16.45
CA GLY A 130 -13.07 15.31 16.23
C GLY A 130 -12.09 15.60 17.38
N THR A 131 -12.30 15.02 18.57
CA THR A 131 -11.43 15.18 19.75
C THR A 131 -10.36 14.10 19.85
N ALA A 132 -10.49 13.00 19.09
CA ALA A 132 -9.49 11.95 19.06
C ALA A 132 -8.21 12.40 18.33
N SER A 133 -7.08 11.79 18.71
CA SER A 133 -5.79 12.02 18.05
C SER A 133 -5.91 11.79 16.54
N ILE A 134 -5.42 12.74 15.75
CA ILE A 134 -5.49 12.69 14.28
C ILE A 134 -4.79 11.43 13.74
N GLN A 135 -3.65 11.06 14.32
CA GLN A 135 -2.92 9.85 13.92
C GLN A 135 -3.66 8.56 14.30
N ALA A 136 -4.35 8.54 15.45
CA ALA A 136 -5.22 7.43 15.83
C ALA A 136 -6.38 7.29 14.85
N ARG A 137 -7.03 8.41 14.49
CA ARG A 137 -8.10 8.46 13.48
C ARG A 137 -7.63 7.95 12.12
N GLN A 138 -6.45 8.36 11.69
CA GLN A 138 -5.84 7.94 10.42
C GLN A 138 -5.62 6.42 10.39
N THR A 139 -5.04 5.87 11.46
CA THR A 139 -4.78 4.43 11.55
C THR A 139 -6.07 3.64 11.69
N CYS A 140 -7.07 4.17 12.41
CA CYS A 140 -8.40 3.56 12.48
C CYS A 140 -9.11 3.56 11.12
N ALA A 141 -8.99 4.63 10.32
CA ALA A 141 -9.55 4.70 8.98
C ALA A 141 -8.93 3.63 8.06
N THR A 142 -7.61 3.50 8.11
CA THR A 142 -6.89 2.46 7.36
C THR A 142 -7.30 1.06 7.83
N CYS A 143 -7.32 0.83 9.14
CA CYS A 143 -7.74 -0.44 9.72
C CYS A 143 -9.17 -0.81 9.33
N PHE A 144 -10.11 0.13 9.42
CA PHE A 144 -11.51 -0.15 9.12
C PHE A 144 -11.69 -0.55 7.66
N ALA A 145 -11.03 0.16 6.74
CA ALA A 145 -11.05 -0.16 5.32
C ALA A 145 -10.34 -1.48 5.00
N VAL A 146 -9.18 -1.77 5.60
CA VAL A 146 -8.47 -3.03 5.38
C VAL A 146 -9.28 -4.22 5.90
N CYS A 147 -9.84 -4.12 7.11
CA CYS A 147 -10.71 -5.17 7.63
C CYS A 147 -11.96 -5.34 6.77
N CYS A 148 -12.57 -4.25 6.30
CA CYS A 148 -13.70 -4.28 5.38
C CYS A 148 -13.34 -4.93 4.03
N PHE A 149 -12.17 -4.63 3.48
CA PHE A 149 -11.68 -5.24 2.24
C PHE A 149 -11.54 -6.76 2.35
N ILE A 150 -11.10 -7.25 3.51
CA ILE A 150 -10.83 -8.66 3.75
C ILE A 150 -12.09 -9.43 4.14
N ALA A 151 -12.91 -8.84 5.01
CA ALA A 151 -13.89 -9.57 5.81
C ALA A 151 -15.33 -9.23 5.50
N THR A 152 -15.61 -8.24 4.65
CA THR A 152 -17.00 -7.84 4.44
C THR A 152 -17.75 -8.85 3.59
N ASP A 153 -18.72 -9.52 4.23
CA ASP A 153 -19.79 -10.28 3.57
C ASP A 153 -21.10 -9.45 3.45
N ASP A 154 -21.35 -8.54 4.39
CA ASP A 154 -22.50 -7.64 4.37
C ASP A 154 -22.21 -6.33 3.61
N ILE A 155 -22.84 -6.21 2.44
CA ILE A 155 -22.78 -5.02 1.58
C ILE A 155 -23.13 -3.70 2.31
N THR A 156 -23.96 -3.74 3.35
CA THR A 156 -24.33 -2.55 4.12
C THR A 156 -23.18 -2.04 4.99
N GLU A 157 -22.32 -2.94 5.47
CA GLU A 157 -21.10 -2.58 6.20
C GLU A 157 -20.07 -1.94 5.26
N LEU A 158 -19.93 -2.46 4.04
CA LEU A 158 -19.10 -1.82 3.00
C LEU A 158 -19.55 -0.40 2.72
N TYR A 159 -20.85 -0.18 2.51
CA TYR A 159 -21.40 1.15 2.24
C TYR A 159 -21.26 2.10 3.43
N SER A 160 -21.48 1.60 4.65
CA SER A 160 -21.27 2.36 5.89
C SER A 160 -19.80 2.79 6.05
N THR A 161 -18.86 1.91 5.68
CA THR A 161 -17.42 2.18 5.72
C THR A 161 -17.03 3.21 4.67
N LEU A 162 -17.47 3.04 3.42
CA LEU A 162 -17.27 4.00 2.34
C LEU A 162 -17.78 5.39 2.72
N GLN A 163 -19.01 5.48 3.23
CA GLN A 163 -19.60 6.77 3.65
C GLN A 163 -18.82 7.39 4.82
N CYS A 164 -18.34 6.59 5.77
CA CYS A 164 -17.52 7.08 6.87
C CYS A 164 -16.24 7.75 6.36
N LEU A 165 -15.50 7.09 5.47
CA LEU A 165 -14.25 7.59 4.89
C LEU A 165 -14.50 8.80 3.97
N GLU A 166 -15.57 8.75 3.18
CA GLU A 166 -16.01 9.83 2.30
C GLU A 166 -16.28 11.12 3.08
N ASN A 167 -16.98 11.04 4.20
CA ASN A 167 -17.24 12.18 5.09
C ASN A 167 -15.96 12.80 5.69
N ILE A 168 -14.84 12.08 5.70
CA ILE A 168 -13.55 12.61 6.15
C ILE A 168 -12.85 13.36 5.02
N PHE A 169 -12.57 12.73 3.88
CA PHE A 169 -11.75 13.37 2.86
C PHE A 169 -12.49 14.48 2.10
N THR A 170 -13.82 14.41 1.98
CA THR A 170 -14.65 15.43 1.30
C THR A 170 -14.57 16.81 1.96
N LYS A 171 -14.14 16.89 3.23
CA LYS A 171 -13.82 18.15 3.89
C LYS A 171 -12.70 18.92 3.20
N SER A 172 -11.87 18.23 2.40
CA SER A 172 -10.84 18.86 1.56
C SER A 172 -11.40 19.54 0.30
N TYR A 173 -12.59 19.15 -0.17
CA TYR A 173 -13.22 19.76 -1.35
C TYR A 173 -13.70 21.20 -1.10
N LEU A 174 -14.03 21.53 0.15
CA LEU A 174 -14.70 22.78 0.53
C LEU A 174 -13.81 24.04 0.47
N LYS A 175 -12.57 23.94 0.01
CA LYS A 175 -11.61 25.07 0.00
C LYS A 175 -11.92 26.17 -1.02
N GLU A 176 -12.96 26.03 -1.85
CA GLU A 176 -13.31 27.07 -2.84
C GLU A 176 -14.08 28.27 -2.26
N LYS A 177 -14.66 28.19 -1.05
CA LYS A 177 -15.50 29.28 -0.50
C LYS A 177 -14.98 29.99 0.75
N ASP A 178 -14.01 29.43 1.47
CA ASP A 178 -13.40 30.09 2.64
C ASP A 178 -11.87 30.04 2.53
N THR A 179 -11.29 31.11 2.00
CA THR A 179 -9.85 31.29 1.75
C THR A 179 -8.98 31.32 3.01
N ASN A 180 -9.52 31.10 4.22
CA ASN A 180 -8.83 31.32 5.49
C ASN A 180 -8.65 30.08 6.39
N VAL A 181 -9.13 28.88 6.00
CA VAL A 181 -8.91 27.67 6.83
C VAL A 181 -7.66 26.92 6.37
N VAL A 182 -6.51 27.31 6.92
CA VAL A 182 -5.26 26.54 6.79
C VAL A 182 -5.44 25.19 7.49
N CYS A 183 -5.55 24.12 6.72
CA CYS A 183 -5.62 22.77 7.24
C CYS A 183 -4.23 22.37 7.76
N SER A 184 -4.14 21.88 9.00
CA SER A 184 -2.86 21.42 9.54
C SER A 184 -2.34 20.19 8.79
N THR A 185 -1.01 20.01 8.70
CA THR A 185 -0.39 18.84 8.04
C THR A 185 -0.96 17.51 8.53
N PRO A 186 -1.17 17.28 9.85
CA PRO A 186 -1.77 16.03 10.32
C PRO A 186 -3.20 15.83 9.79
N THR A 187 -4.00 16.89 9.70
CA THR A 187 -5.38 16.80 9.20
C THR A 187 -5.39 16.44 7.72
N THR A 188 -4.45 17.01 6.95
CA THR A 188 -4.28 16.67 5.53
C THR A 188 -3.86 15.21 5.37
N ALA A 189 -2.98 14.68 6.23
CA ALA A 189 -2.61 13.27 6.23
C ALA A 189 -3.79 12.33 6.51
N LEU A 190 -4.69 12.69 7.44
CA LEU A 190 -5.93 11.94 7.68
C LEU A 190 -6.83 11.92 6.42
N HIS A 191 -6.98 13.07 5.75
CA HIS A 191 -7.78 13.15 4.53
C HIS A 191 -7.16 12.34 3.38
N ILE A 192 -5.83 12.37 3.22
CA ILE A 192 -5.08 11.56 2.26
C ILE A 192 -5.34 10.07 2.50
N SER A 193 -5.08 9.60 3.72
CA SER A 193 -5.27 8.19 4.07
C SER A 193 -6.72 7.76 3.84
N SER A 194 -7.70 8.58 4.25
CA SER A 194 -9.12 8.28 4.04
C SER A 194 -9.49 8.21 2.55
N LEU A 195 -8.93 9.08 1.70
CA LEU A 195 -9.13 9.04 0.26
C LEU A 195 -8.55 7.77 -0.36
N LEU A 196 -7.30 7.42 0.00
CA LEU A 196 -6.64 6.23 -0.52
C LEU A 196 -7.40 4.98 -0.11
N VAL A 197 -7.75 4.81 1.16
CA VAL A 197 -8.44 3.59 1.59
C VAL A 197 -9.91 3.52 1.18
N TRP A 198 -10.56 4.67 0.95
CA TRP A 198 -11.85 4.71 0.27
C TRP A 198 -11.73 4.23 -1.19
N THR A 199 -10.68 4.68 -1.88
CA THR A 199 -10.39 4.26 -3.27
C THR A 199 -10.13 2.75 -3.34
N LEU A 200 -9.44 2.18 -2.33
CA LEU A 200 -9.24 0.73 -2.22
C LEU A 200 -10.59 -0.01 -2.14
N LEU A 201 -11.50 0.44 -1.28
CA LEU A 201 -12.81 -0.22 -1.11
C LEU A 201 -13.67 -0.19 -2.38
N LEU A 202 -13.49 0.80 -3.27
CA LEU A 202 -14.19 0.81 -4.56
C LEU A 202 -13.79 -0.36 -5.45
N THR A 203 -12.60 -0.93 -5.28
CA THR A 203 -12.12 -2.06 -6.10
C THR A 203 -12.87 -3.36 -5.85
N ILE A 204 -13.54 -3.48 -4.70
CA ILE A 204 -14.39 -4.63 -4.33
C ILE A 204 -15.88 -4.24 -4.27
N CYS A 205 -16.23 -3.02 -4.67
CA CYS A 205 -17.58 -2.50 -4.55
C CYS A 205 -18.44 -2.93 -5.74
N PRO A 206 -19.75 -3.21 -5.54
CA PRO A 206 -20.66 -3.48 -6.65
C PRO A 206 -20.68 -2.34 -7.67
N ILE A 207 -20.74 -2.71 -8.95
CA ILE A 207 -20.67 -1.78 -10.10
C ILE A 207 -21.64 -0.60 -9.95
N ASN A 208 -22.87 -0.84 -9.50
CA ASN A 208 -23.89 0.21 -9.34
C ASN A 208 -23.48 1.27 -8.32
N GLU A 209 -22.81 0.88 -7.24
CA GLU A 209 -22.33 1.83 -6.25
C GLU A 209 -21.09 2.56 -6.75
N VAL A 210 -20.18 1.87 -7.45
CA VAL A 210 -19.04 2.51 -8.13
C VAL A 210 -19.53 3.61 -9.08
N LYS A 211 -20.52 3.33 -9.95
CA LYS A 211 -21.11 4.34 -10.85
C LYS A 211 -21.58 5.59 -10.12
N LYS A 212 -22.36 5.44 -9.03
CA LYS A 212 -22.80 6.58 -8.22
C LYS A 212 -21.63 7.38 -7.64
N LYS A 213 -20.59 6.70 -7.16
CA LYS A 213 -19.39 7.38 -6.62
C LYS A 213 -18.61 8.11 -7.70
N LEU A 214 -18.50 7.54 -8.90
CA LEU A 214 -17.88 8.19 -10.06
C LEU A 214 -18.62 9.49 -10.43
N GLU A 215 -19.95 9.44 -10.56
CA GLU A 215 -20.79 10.62 -10.84
C GLU A 215 -20.58 11.75 -9.81
N VAL A 216 -20.50 11.40 -8.53
CA VAL A 216 -20.33 12.37 -7.44
C VAL A 216 -18.91 12.94 -7.35
N HIS A 217 -17.89 12.14 -7.61
CA HIS A 217 -16.51 12.51 -7.31
C HIS A 217 -15.72 12.99 -8.51
N PHE A 218 -16.04 12.58 -9.74
CA PHE A 218 -15.24 13.00 -10.90
C PHE A 218 -15.18 14.52 -11.09
N HIS A 219 -16.25 15.25 -10.79
CA HIS A 219 -16.26 16.71 -10.88
C HIS A 219 -15.61 17.42 -9.67
N LYS A 220 -15.37 16.71 -8.56
CA LYS A 220 -14.83 17.31 -7.31
C LYS A 220 -13.37 16.98 -7.08
N LEU A 221 -12.98 15.74 -7.35
CA LEU A 221 -11.66 15.20 -7.04
C LEU A 221 -10.51 15.92 -7.78
N PRO A 222 -10.67 16.40 -9.03
CA PRO A 222 -9.69 17.26 -9.70
C PRO A 222 -9.32 18.53 -8.93
N SER A 223 -10.22 19.09 -8.10
CA SER A 223 -9.91 20.28 -7.28
C SER A 223 -8.74 20.03 -6.31
N LEU A 224 -8.55 18.79 -5.86
CA LEU A 224 -7.47 18.39 -4.94
C LEU A 224 -6.10 18.41 -5.61
N LEU A 225 -6.03 18.38 -6.95
CA LEU A 225 -4.79 18.52 -7.72
C LEU A 225 -4.15 19.90 -7.54
N SER A 226 -4.93 20.89 -7.09
CA SER A 226 -4.48 22.25 -6.79
C SER A 226 -4.09 22.47 -5.32
N SER A 227 -4.14 21.42 -4.48
CA SER A 227 -3.72 21.50 -3.06
C SER A 227 -2.27 21.97 -2.92
N ASP A 228 -1.94 22.68 -1.84
CA ASP A 228 -0.55 23.03 -1.51
C ASP A 228 0.29 21.82 -1.09
N ASP A 229 -0.34 20.80 -0.51
CA ASP A 229 0.32 19.57 -0.06
C ASP A 229 0.58 18.63 -1.24
N VAL A 230 1.86 18.28 -1.46
CA VAL A 230 2.28 17.39 -2.56
C VAL A 230 1.71 15.99 -2.44
N ASN A 231 1.57 15.46 -1.23
CA ASN A 231 1.04 14.12 -1.02
C ASN A 231 -0.47 14.10 -1.26
N MET A 232 -1.20 15.18 -0.95
CA MET A 232 -2.61 15.30 -1.33
C MET A 232 -2.79 15.32 -2.85
N ARG A 233 -1.96 16.09 -3.57
CA ARG A 233 -1.99 16.10 -5.04
C ARG A 233 -1.74 14.70 -5.60
N ILE A 234 -0.69 14.02 -5.10
CA ILE A 234 -0.35 12.65 -5.52
C ILE A 234 -1.51 11.70 -5.26
N ALA A 235 -2.05 11.66 -4.03
CA ALA A 235 -3.16 10.78 -3.68
C ALA A 235 -4.40 11.03 -4.54
N ALA A 236 -4.74 12.30 -4.80
CA ALA A 236 -5.85 12.64 -5.70
C ALA A 236 -5.60 12.17 -7.13
N GLY A 237 -4.38 12.31 -7.65
CA GLY A 237 -4.02 11.85 -8.98
C GLY A 237 -4.03 10.33 -9.13
N GLU A 238 -3.51 9.60 -8.13
CA GLU A 238 -3.55 8.13 -8.10
C GLU A 238 -5.00 7.63 -7.97
N SER A 239 -5.81 8.25 -7.11
CA SER A 239 -7.25 7.98 -7.04
C SER A 239 -7.96 8.23 -8.37
N LEU A 240 -7.68 9.35 -9.06
CA LEU A 240 -8.24 9.59 -10.40
C LEU A 240 -7.86 8.48 -11.38
N ALA A 241 -6.58 8.10 -11.44
CA ALA A 241 -6.12 7.06 -12.35
C ALA A 241 -6.86 5.73 -12.13
N LEU A 242 -7.04 5.33 -10.85
CA LEU A 242 -7.82 4.15 -10.48
C LEU A 242 -9.31 4.31 -10.83
N LEU A 243 -9.93 5.46 -10.56
CA LEU A 243 -11.34 5.70 -10.91
C LEU A 243 -11.56 5.66 -12.42
N PHE A 244 -10.64 6.18 -13.23
CA PHE A 244 -10.67 6.06 -14.70
C PHE A 244 -10.52 4.60 -15.14
N GLU A 245 -9.67 3.82 -14.49
CA GLU A 245 -9.52 2.39 -14.75
C GLU A 245 -10.83 1.63 -14.44
N LEU A 246 -11.45 1.87 -13.28
CA LEU A 246 -12.75 1.29 -12.93
C LEU A 246 -13.86 1.71 -13.91
N ALA A 247 -13.94 3.01 -14.24
CA ALA A 247 -14.95 3.52 -15.16
C ALA A 247 -14.86 2.84 -16.54
N ARG A 248 -13.63 2.70 -17.07
CA ARG A 248 -13.38 2.04 -18.36
C ARG A 248 -13.56 0.52 -18.30
N GLY A 249 -13.34 -0.09 -17.14
CA GLY A 249 -13.66 -1.51 -16.91
C GLY A 249 -15.17 -1.78 -16.88
N ILE A 250 -15.96 -0.79 -16.45
CA ILE A 250 -17.43 -0.85 -16.45
C ILE A 250 -18.01 -0.53 -17.83
N GLU A 251 -17.47 0.50 -18.50
CA GLU A 251 -17.93 0.99 -19.79
C GLU A 251 -16.73 1.30 -20.69
N SER A 252 -16.49 0.47 -21.71
CA SER A 252 -15.26 0.54 -22.51
C SER A 252 -15.08 1.86 -23.28
N ASP A 253 -16.19 2.49 -23.66
CA ASP A 253 -16.31 3.77 -24.35
C ASP A 253 -16.57 4.94 -23.38
N PHE A 254 -16.33 4.73 -22.08
CA PHE A 254 -16.46 5.76 -21.04
C PHE A 254 -15.86 7.10 -21.50
N PHE A 255 -16.72 8.11 -21.51
CA PHE A 255 -16.40 9.48 -21.87
C PHE A 255 -16.45 10.37 -20.63
N TYR A 256 -15.41 11.18 -20.43
CA TYR A 256 -15.37 12.17 -19.36
C TYR A 256 -15.42 13.56 -19.99
N GLU A 257 -16.42 14.36 -19.61
CA GLU A 257 -16.72 15.65 -20.25
C GLU A 257 -15.54 16.64 -20.13
N ASP A 258 -14.92 16.71 -18.95
CA ASP A 258 -13.84 17.66 -18.63
C ASP A 258 -12.42 17.11 -18.89
N MET A 259 -12.26 16.15 -19.82
CA MET A 259 -10.96 15.52 -20.10
C MET A 259 -9.85 16.51 -20.44
N GLU A 260 -10.13 17.53 -21.25
CA GLU A 260 -9.12 18.50 -21.66
C GLU A 260 -8.62 19.34 -20.48
N SER A 261 -9.54 19.82 -19.65
CA SER A 261 -9.23 20.57 -18.43
C SER A 261 -8.39 19.73 -17.46
N LEU A 262 -8.82 18.49 -17.21
CA LEU A 262 -8.11 17.57 -16.33
C LEU A 262 -6.69 17.25 -16.86
N THR A 263 -6.56 16.91 -18.13
CA THR A 263 -5.25 16.59 -18.73
C THR A 263 -4.31 17.79 -18.72
N GLN A 264 -4.81 19.02 -18.87
CA GLN A 264 -4.01 20.23 -18.70
C GLN A 264 -3.45 20.35 -17.27
N MET A 265 -4.27 20.10 -16.24
CA MET A 265 -3.81 20.10 -14.84
C MET A 265 -2.75 19.02 -14.59
N LEU A 266 -2.99 17.80 -15.09
CA LEU A 266 -2.06 16.67 -14.94
C LEU A 266 -0.72 16.94 -15.65
N ARG A 267 -0.72 17.49 -16.88
CA ARG A 267 0.50 17.88 -17.61
C ARG A 267 1.31 18.94 -16.86
N ALA A 268 0.64 19.92 -16.25
CA ALA A 268 1.30 20.94 -15.44
C ALA A 268 2.02 20.31 -14.23
N LEU A 269 1.40 19.33 -13.56
CA LEU A 269 1.98 18.62 -12.41
C LEU A 269 3.08 17.62 -12.81
N ALA A 270 2.98 17.01 -13.99
CA ALA A 270 3.98 16.11 -14.57
C ALA A 270 5.27 16.84 -14.98
N THR A 271 5.15 18.12 -15.35
CA THR A 271 6.29 18.98 -15.72
C THR A 271 6.86 19.73 -14.51
N ASP A 272 6.00 20.13 -13.57
CA ASP A 272 6.28 20.94 -12.36
C ASP A 272 7.45 21.94 -12.50
N GLY A 273 7.14 23.06 -13.15
CA GLY A 273 8.05 24.20 -13.30
C GLY A 273 8.12 25.13 -12.08
N ASN A 274 7.41 24.85 -10.98
CA ASN A 274 7.29 25.80 -9.88
C ASN A 274 8.60 25.88 -9.07
N LYS A 275 9.25 27.05 -9.10
CA LYS A 275 10.54 27.26 -8.42
C LYS A 275 10.43 27.25 -6.89
N HIS A 276 9.24 27.53 -6.34
CA HIS A 276 9.00 27.62 -4.89
C HIS A 276 8.78 26.27 -4.21
N ARG A 277 8.65 25.17 -4.96
CA ARG A 277 8.51 23.82 -4.41
C ARG A 277 9.87 23.17 -4.17
N ALA A 278 9.98 22.37 -3.11
CA ALA A 278 11.19 21.63 -2.77
C ALA A 278 11.62 20.68 -3.90
N LYS A 279 12.94 20.52 -4.08
CA LYS A 279 13.50 19.73 -5.19
C LYS A 279 13.10 18.25 -5.12
N VAL A 280 13.05 17.69 -3.91
CA VAL A 280 12.64 16.29 -3.65
C VAL A 280 11.18 16.09 -4.03
N ASP A 281 10.30 16.97 -3.55
CA ASP A 281 8.86 16.92 -3.83
C ASP A 281 8.56 17.04 -5.31
N LYS A 282 9.22 17.98 -6.01
CA LYS A 282 9.09 18.09 -7.47
C LYS A 282 9.51 16.82 -8.19
N ARG A 283 10.60 16.18 -7.76
CA ARG A 283 11.06 14.93 -8.38
C ARG A 283 10.03 13.82 -8.18
N LYS A 284 9.51 13.66 -6.96
CA LYS A 284 8.47 12.67 -6.63
C LYS A 284 7.21 12.94 -7.47
N GLN A 285 6.68 14.16 -7.40
CA GLN A 285 5.47 14.55 -8.11
C GLN A 285 5.59 14.33 -9.61
N ARG A 286 6.64 14.84 -10.28
CA ARG A 286 6.80 14.66 -11.73
C ARG A 286 6.89 13.19 -12.13
N SER A 287 7.44 12.33 -11.28
CA SER A 287 7.48 10.91 -11.57
C SER A 287 6.07 10.35 -11.60
N VAL A 288 5.34 10.48 -10.50
CA VAL A 288 3.99 9.91 -10.36
C VAL A 288 3.01 10.52 -11.36
N PHE A 289 3.06 11.84 -11.58
CA PHE A 289 2.13 12.51 -12.49
C PHE A 289 2.37 12.23 -13.98
N ARG A 290 3.57 11.78 -14.38
CA ARG A 290 3.75 11.25 -15.74
C ARG A 290 3.01 9.94 -15.91
N ASP A 291 3.06 9.08 -14.90
CA ASP A 291 2.39 7.78 -14.93
C ASP A 291 0.86 7.95 -14.86
N ILE A 292 0.37 8.85 -13.99
CA ILE A 292 -1.06 9.23 -13.92
C ILE A 292 -1.55 9.82 -15.23
N LEU A 293 -0.79 10.77 -15.82
CA LEU A 293 -1.18 11.39 -17.09
C LEU A 293 -1.32 10.34 -18.19
N ARG A 294 -0.35 9.41 -18.27
CA ARG A 294 -0.38 8.31 -19.23
C ARG A 294 -1.58 7.38 -19.02
N ALA A 295 -1.92 7.10 -17.77
CA ALA A 295 -3.10 6.32 -17.43
C ALA A 295 -4.40 6.98 -17.87
N VAL A 296 -4.52 8.29 -17.64
CA VAL A 296 -5.72 9.06 -17.99
C VAL A 296 -5.82 9.28 -19.50
N GLU A 297 -4.72 9.53 -20.22
CA GLU A 297 -4.76 9.80 -21.68
C GLU A 297 -4.72 8.54 -22.54
N GLU A 298 -3.83 7.61 -22.22
CA GLU A 298 -3.45 6.49 -23.09
C GLU A 298 -4.01 5.14 -22.62
N ARG A 299 -4.68 5.10 -21.47
CA ARG A 299 -5.14 3.85 -20.81
C ARG A 299 -3.99 2.89 -20.48
N ASP A 300 -2.83 3.45 -20.14
CA ASP A 300 -1.59 2.69 -19.95
C ASP A 300 -1.11 2.72 -18.49
N PHE A 301 -0.40 1.68 -18.09
CA PHE A 301 0.27 1.56 -16.80
C PHE A 301 1.71 1.07 -17.02
N PRO A 302 2.74 1.79 -16.50
CA PRO A 302 4.12 1.33 -16.58
C PRO A 302 4.34 0.13 -15.66
N THR A 303 4.36 -1.09 -16.22
CA THR A 303 4.47 -2.33 -15.45
C THR A 303 5.64 -2.31 -14.46
N GLU A 304 5.34 -2.50 -13.18
CA GLU A 304 6.33 -2.65 -12.11
C GLU A 304 6.56 -4.13 -11.80
N THR A 305 7.76 -4.47 -11.32
CA THR A 305 8.08 -5.85 -10.92
C THR A 305 8.48 -5.90 -9.46
N VAL A 306 7.72 -6.64 -8.66
CA VAL A 306 8.05 -6.94 -7.25
C VAL A 306 8.64 -8.34 -7.20
N LYS A 307 9.85 -8.47 -6.65
CA LYS A 307 10.50 -9.78 -6.43
C LYS A 307 10.38 -10.16 -4.96
N PHE A 308 10.06 -11.42 -4.69
CA PHE A 308 9.96 -11.99 -3.34
C PHE A 308 10.37 -13.46 -3.39
N GLY A 309 11.38 -13.83 -2.60
CA GLY A 309 11.97 -15.15 -2.70
C GLY A 309 12.40 -15.47 -4.15
N PRO A 310 12.03 -16.64 -4.71
CA PRO A 310 12.31 -17.00 -6.10
C PRO A 310 11.28 -16.44 -7.09
N GLU A 311 10.15 -15.92 -6.61
CA GLU A 311 9.01 -15.50 -7.41
C GLU A 311 9.04 -14.02 -7.75
N ARG A 312 8.19 -13.64 -8.72
CA ARG A 312 7.99 -12.26 -9.15
C ARG A 312 6.51 -12.01 -9.41
N MET A 313 6.02 -10.88 -8.93
CA MET A 313 4.71 -10.35 -9.25
C MET A 313 4.88 -9.12 -10.15
N TYR A 314 4.04 -9.04 -11.18
CA TYR A 314 3.91 -7.86 -12.02
C TYR A 314 2.73 -7.03 -11.53
N ILE A 315 2.99 -5.75 -11.29
CA ILE A 315 1.94 -4.76 -11.10
C ILE A 315 1.73 -4.08 -12.44
N ASP A 316 0.57 -4.28 -13.02
CA ASP A 316 0.22 -3.95 -14.39
C ASP A 316 -1.03 -3.08 -14.52
N CYS A 317 -1.67 -2.74 -13.40
CA CYS A 317 -2.84 -1.87 -13.35
C CYS A 317 -2.89 -1.07 -12.03
N TRP A 318 -3.70 0.00 -12.01
CA TRP A 318 -3.85 0.87 -10.84
C TRP A 318 -4.56 0.19 -9.68
N VAL A 319 -5.55 -0.66 -9.95
CA VAL A 319 -6.20 -1.47 -8.91
C VAL A 319 -5.15 -2.30 -8.17
N LYS A 320 -4.31 -3.06 -8.90
CA LYS A 320 -3.26 -3.90 -8.29
C LYS A 320 -2.20 -3.06 -7.58
N LYS A 321 -1.80 -1.91 -8.15
CA LYS A 321 -0.82 -0.98 -7.53
C LYS A 321 -1.32 -0.48 -6.18
N HIS A 322 -2.56 -0.01 -6.14
CA HIS A 322 -3.17 0.59 -4.98
C HIS A 322 -3.39 -0.43 -3.85
N THR A 323 -3.85 -1.63 -4.21
CA THR A 323 -3.97 -2.77 -3.28
C THR A 323 -2.61 -3.16 -2.72
N TYR A 324 -1.57 -3.27 -3.55
CA TYR A 324 -0.21 -3.58 -3.11
C TYR A 324 0.35 -2.52 -2.15
N ASP A 325 0.22 -1.24 -2.49
CA ASP A 325 0.71 -0.14 -1.65
C ASP A 325 0.03 -0.13 -0.27
N THR A 326 -1.28 -0.37 -0.24
CA THR A 326 -2.04 -0.41 1.03
C THR A 326 -1.53 -1.54 1.93
N PHE A 327 -1.40 -2.76 1.41
CA PHE A 327 -0.87 -3.88 2.22
C PHE A 327 0.60 -3.69 2.59
N LYS A 328 1.40 -3.07 1.71
CA LYS A 328 2.80 -2.73 2.00
C LYS A 328 2.92 -1.68 3.11
N GLU A 329 2.01 -0.72 3.20
CA GLU A 329 1.99 0.25 4.30
C GLU A 329 1.68 -0.44 5.65
N VAL A 330 0.76 -1.40 5.65
CA VAL A 330 0.38 -2.15 6.86
C VAL A 330 1.46 -3.14 7.31
N LEU A 331 2.03 -3.91 6.38
CA LEU A 331 2.98 -5.00 6.67
C LEU A 331 4.45 -4.55 6.68
N GLY A 332 4.77 -3.42 6.05
CA GLY A 332 6.13 -2.91 5.95
C GLY A 332 7.09 -3.89 5.27
N SER A 333 8.22 -4.19 5.92
CA SER A 333 9.20 -5.17 5.43
C SER A 333 8.65 -6.59 5.37
N GLY A 334 7.57 -6.87 6.10
CA GLY A 334 6.86 -8.14 6.11
C GLY A 334 6.17 -8.51 4.80
N MET A 335 5.86 -7.53 3.95
CA MET A 335 5.12 -7.74 2.70
C MET A 335 5.73 -8.83 1.81
N GLN A 336 7.07 -8.91 1.74
CA GLN A 336 7.74 -9.95 0.94
C GLN A 336 7.51 -11.37 1.45
N TYR A 337 7.44 -11.55 2.77
CA TYR A 337 7.19 -12.85 3.37
C TYR A 337 5.72 -13.25 3.20
N HIS A 338 4.82 -12.28 3.39
CA HIS A 338 3.40 -12.47 3.19
C HIS A 338 3.05 -12.82 1.74
N LEU A 339 3.68 -12.18 0.73
CA LEU A 339 3.48 -12.59 -0.67
C LEU A 339 3.92 -14.04 -0.94
N GLN A 340 4.88 -14.58 -0.19
CA GLN A 340 5.33 -15.97 -0.35
C GLN A 340 4.37 -16.97 0.31
N SER A 341 3.83 -16.63 1.49
CA SER A 341 3.23 -17.62 2.38
C SER A 341 1.77 -17.37 2.75
N ASN A 342 1.27 -16.13 2.62
CA ASN A 342 -0.09 -15.78 3.03
C ASN A 342 -1.08 -16.09 1.90
N GLU A 343 -1.90 -17.11 2.08
CA GLU A 343 -2.87 -17.56 1.07
C GLU A 343 -3.82 -16.46 0.62
N PHE A 344 -4.31 -15.64 1.56
CA PHE A 344 -5.18 -14.50 1.23
C PHE A 344 -4.50 -13.53 0.26
N LEU A 345 -3.29 -13.05 0.58
CA LEU A 345 -2.58 -12.12 -0.29
C LEU A 345 -2.16 -12.76 -1.62
N ARG A 346 -1.83 -14.05 -1.62
CA ARG A 346 -1.57 -14.78 -2.86
C ARG A 346 -2.81 -14.86 -3.75
N ASN A 347 -3.99 -15.03 -3.18
CA ASN A 347 -5.26 -14.99 -3.91
C ASN A 347 -5.55 -13.58 -4.45
N VAL A 348 -5.38 -12.53 -3.62
CA VAL A 348 -5.57 -11.12 -4.03
C VAL A 348 -4.69 -10.74 -5.22
N PHE A 349 -3.47 -11.28 -5.30
CA PHE A 349 -2.52 -11.00 -6.37
C PHE A 349 -2.39 -12.10 -7.42
N GLU A 350 -3.26 -13.11 -7.37
CA GLU A 350 -3.31 -14.24 -8.32
C GLU A 350 -1.96 -14.98 -8.48
N LEU A 351 -1.25 -15.18 -7.37
CA LEU A 351 0.09 -15.79 -7.34
C LEU A 351 0.06 -17.33 -7.30
N GLY A 352 -1.12 -17.93 -7.19
CA GLY A 352 -1.29 -19.37 -6.95
C GLY A 352 -0.92 -19.77 -5.51
N PRO A 353 -0.86 -21.08 -5.19
CA PRO A 353 -0.58 -21.55 -3.83
C PRO A 353 0.85 -21.19 -3.36
N PRO A 354 1.10 -21.08 -2.04
CA PRO A 354 2.44 -20.88 -1.50
C PRO A 354 3.44 -21.91 -2.02
N VAL A 355 4.58 -21.43 -2.52
CA VAL A 355 5.63 -22.32 -3.04
C VAL A 355 6.51 -22.78 -1.88
N MET A 356 6.23 -23.99 -1.37
CA MET A 356 7.04 -24.63 -0.34
C MET A 356 8.33 -25.19 -0.98
N LEU A 357 9.40 -24.39 -1.00
CA LEU A 357 10.71 -24.84 -1.47
C LEU A 357 11.65 -25.03 -0.28
N ASP A 358 12.20 -26.23 -0.14
CA ASP A 358 13.26 -26.46 0.83
C ASP A 358 14.57 -25.74 0.43
N ALA A 359 15.46 -25.56 1.40
CA ALA A 359 16.73 -24.88 1.18
C ALA A 359 17.61 -25.57 0.10
N ALA A 360 17.45 -26.89 -0.10
CA ALA A 360 18.17 -27.64 -1.12
C ALA A 360 17.65 -27.31 -2.54
N THR A 361 16.34 -27.19 -2.70
CA THR A 361 15.67 -26.83 -3.96
C THR A 361 15.95 -25.37 -4.31
N LEU A 362 15.95 -24.46 -3.33
CA LEU A 362 16.36 -23.08 -3.55
C LEU A 362 17.83 -22.97 -4.02
N LYS A 363 18.73 -23.82 -3.51
CA LYS A 363 20.13 -23.87 -3.95
C LYS A 363 20.26 -24.38 -5.39
N THR A 364 19.47 -25.38 -5.79
CA THR A 364 19.51 -25.92 -7.16
C THR A 364 18.87 -24.98 -8.19
N MET A 365 17.88 -24.16 -7.79
CA MET A 365 17.30 -23.12 -8.62
C MET A 365 18.24 -21.91 -8.88
N LYS A 366 19.34 -21.78 -8.13
CA LYS A 366 20.30 -20.69 -8.34
C LYS A 366 21.05 -20.91 -9.66
N ILE A 367 20.78 -20.05 -10.64
CA ILE A 367 21.55 -19.94 -11.89
C ILE A 367 23.04 -19.83 -11.54
N SER A 368 23.86 -20.68 -12.16
CA SER A 368 25.30 -20.70 -11.92
C SER A 368 25.94 -19.34 -12.21
N ARG A 369 27.06 -19.04 -11.54
CA ARG A 369 27.78 -17.78 -11.76
C ARG A 369 28.16 -17.59 -13.24
N PHE A 370 28.57 -18.67 -13.89
CA PHE A 370 28.94 -18.68 -15.30
C PHE A 370 27.75 -18.38 -16.22
N GLU A 371 26.63 -19.06 -16.01
CA GLU A 371 25.42 -18.87 -16.80
C GLU A 371 24.83 -17.45 -16.61
N ARG A 372 24.84 -16.94 -15.37
CA ARG A 372 24.46 -15.56 -15.09
C ARG A 372 25.36 -14.55 -15.81
N HIS A 373 26.67 -14.82 -15.85
CA HIS A 373 27.63 -13.98 -16.57
C HIS A 373 27.36 -14.00 -18.08
N LEU A 374 27.14 -15.18 -18.67
CA LEU A 374 26.80 -15.34 -20.09
C LEU A 374 25.50 -14.61 -20.44
N TYR A 375 24.44 -14.81 -19.65
CA TYR A 375 23.15 -14.15 -19.86
C TYR A 375 23.29 -12.61 -19.79
N ASN A 376 23.97 -12.11 -18.76
CA ASN A 376 24.22 -10.67 -18.60
C ASN A 376 25.08 -10.10 -19.74
N SER A 377 26.10 -10.85 -20.19
CA SER A 377 26.95 -10.47 -21.32
C SER A 377 26.16 -10.41 -22.63
N ALA A 378 25.32 -11.42 -22.90
CA ALA A 378 24.43 -11.45 -24.04
C ALA A 378 23.43 -10.28 -24.01
N ALA A 379 22.77 -10.04 -22.88
CA ALA A 379 21.85 -8.93 -22.69
C ALA A 379 22.55 -7.56 -22.83
N PHE A 380 23.78 -7.42 -22.32
CA PHE A 380 24.59 -6.21 -22.48
C PHE A 380 24.96 -5.97 -23.95
N LYS A 381 25.40 -7.01 -24.67
CA LYS A 381 25.72 -6.95 -26.10
C LYS A 381 24.50 -6.59 -26.92
N ALA A 382 23.34 -7.20 -26.65
CA ALA A 382 22.07 -6.88 -27.30
C ALA A 382 21.66 -5.42 -27.06
N ARG A 383 21.68 -4.94 -25.81
CA ARG A 383 21.39 -3.54 -25.47
C ARG A 383 22.36 -2.57 -26.16
N THR A 384 23.64 -2.92 -26.23
CA THR A 384 24.66 -2.09 -26.89
C THR A 384 24.41 -1.99 -28.39
N LYS A 385 24.12 -3.12 -29.06
CA LYS A 385 23.75 -3.15 -30.49
C LYS A 385 22.45 -2.40 -30.79
N ALA A 386 21.44 -2.50 -29.92
CA ALA A 386 20.19 -1.77 -30.08
C ALA A 386 20.41 -0.26 -29.94
N ARG A 387 21.17 0.17 -28.93
CA ARG A 387 21.47 1.59 -28.68
C ARG A 387 22.40 2.20 -29.72
N SER A 388 23.35 1.46 -30.29
CA SER A 388 24.27 1.99 -31.30
C SER A 388 23.54 2.53 -32.53
N LYS A 389 22.40 1.91 -32.92
CA LYS A 389 21.55 2.42 -34.01
C LYS A 389 20.99 3.83 -33.78
N CYS A 390 20.90 4.27 -32.53
CA CYS A 390 20.32 5.57 -32.16
C CYS A 390 21.34 6.52 -31.53
N ARG A 391 22.61 6.10 -31.36
CA ARG A 391 23.66 6.89 -30.69
C ARG A 391 24.08 8.11 -31.51
N ASP A 392 24.08 7.99 -32.83
CA ASP A 392 24.54 9.05 -33.74
C ASP A 392 23.44 10.08 -34.06
N LYS A 393 22.27 9.99 -33.41
CA LYS A 393 21.14 10.93 -33.62
C LYS A 393 21.47 12.40 -33.34
N ARG A 394 22.56 12.67 -32.62
CA ARG A 394 23.07 14.02 -32.31
C ARG A 394 24.53 14.20 -32.73
N ALA A 395 25.04 13.35 -33.61
CA ALA A 395 26.38 13.56 -34.16
C ALA A 395 26.32 14.76 -35.11
N ASP A 396 27.16 15.76 -34.89
CA ASP A 396 27.44 16.81 -35.88
C ASP A 396 28.24 16.16 -37.02
N VAL A 397 27.52 15.53 -37.94
CA VAL A 397 28.09 15.08 -39.20
C VAL A 397 28.16 16.30 -40.09
N GLY A 398 29.24 17.06 -39.98
CA GLY A 398 29.54 18.16 -40.90
C GLY A 398 29.64 17.62 -42.32
N GLU A 399 28.91 18.24 -43.25
CA GLU A 399 29.16 18.09 -44.68
C GLU A 399 30.54 18.70 -44.96
N PHE A 400 31.52 17.84 -45.22
CA PHE A 400 32.82 18.24 -45.77
C PHE A 400 32.79 18.13 -47.29
#